data_AF-A0A435GUN8-F1
#
_entry.id   AF-A0A435GUN8-F1
#
_cell.length_a   1.000
_cell.length_b   1.000
_cell.length_c   1.000
_cell.angle_alpha   90.00
_cell.angle_beta   90.00
_cell.angle_gamma   90.00
#
_symmetry.space_group_name_H-M   'P 1'
#
loop_
_entity.id
_entity.type
_entity.pdbx_description
1 polymer ?
#
loop_
_entity_poly.entity_id
_entity_poly.type
_entity_poly.pdbx_seq_one_letter_code
_entity_poly.pdbx_strand_id
1 'polypeptide(L)'
;AESAMREAVGRRPAQDIFRDDRQGIAASVREIIQTTLDGYKAGLNVNAVSIEDAAPPREVADAFDEVQRAEQDEDKFVEQANQYSNQKLGQARGEAAQIREDAAAYKNRVVQEAEGEAQRFISVYDEYAKAPDVTRKRLYLETMEKVLKDSSKVIVEQGNGQGVVPYLPLPALQPKAPAPAAPVTGGNQ
;
A
#
# COMPACT_ATOMS: atom_id res chain seq x y z
N ALA A 1 54.61 -6.84 23.82
CA ALA A 1 53.22 -6.91 23.31
C ALA A 1 52.29 -6.04 24.15
N GLU A 2 52.26 -6.20 25.48
CA GLU A 2 51.34 -5.46 26.36
C GLU A 2 51.53 -3.92 26.33
N SER A 3 52.78 -3.43 26.25
CA SER A 3 53.07 -1.99 26.11
C SER A 3 52.56 -1.40 24.78
N ALA A 4 52.64 -2.16 23.69
CA ALA A 4 52.18 -1.75 22.37
C ALA A 4 50.64 -1.63 22.32
N MET A 5 49.94 -2.57 22.96
CA MET A 5 48.48 -2.50 23.13
C MET A 5 48.07 -1.27 23.94
N ARG A 6 48.74 -1.00 25.07
CA ARG A 6 48.43 0.13 25.94
C ARG A 6 48.66 1.49 25.26
N GLU A 7 49.72 1.62 24.46
CA GLU A 7 50.00 2.83 23.69
C GLU A 7 48.97 3.06 22.58
N ALA A 8 48.61 2.02 21.83
CA ALA A 8 47.64 2.13 20.74
C ALA A 8 46.22 2.46 21.24
N VAL A 9 45.83 1.87 22.37
CA VAL A 9 44.53 2.09 23.03
C VAL A 9 44.46 3.48 23.69
N GLY A 10 45.54 3.94 24.34
CA GLY A 10 45.55 5.22 25.03
C GLY A 10 45.53 6.46 24.12
N ARG A 11 45.78 6.30 22.82
CA ARG A 11 45.73 7.39 21.82
C ARG A 11 44.36 7.59 21.18
N ARG A 12 43.38 6.72 21.45
CA ARG A 12 42.05 6.75 20.83
C ARG A 12 40.95 6.98 21.87
N PRO A 13 39.81 7.57 21.49
CA PRO A 13 38.63 7.60 22.35
C PRO A 13 38.21 6.19 22.74
N ALA A 14 37.75 6.02 23.97
CA ALA A 14 37.29 4.72 24.47
C ALA A 14 36.16 4.14 23.59
N GLN A 15 35.25 4.98 23.08
CA GLN A 15 34.14 4.59 22.21
C GLN A 15 34.61 3.80 20.96
N ASP A 16 35.69 4.22 20.31
CA ASP A 16 36.16 3.66 19.03
C ASP A 16 36.66 2.21 19.18
N ILE A 17 37.12 1.85 20.38
CA ILE A 17 37.58 0.51 20.72
C ILE A 17 36.39 -0.44 20.89
N PHE A 18 35.28 0.09 21.40
CA PHE A 18 34.10 -0.69 21.72
C PHE A 18 33.11 -0.80 20.53
N ARG A 19 32.98 0.27 19.73
CA ARG A 19 32.00 0.39 18.63
C ARG A 19 32.57 0.04 17.24
N ASP A 20 33.49 0.84 16.69
CA ASP A 20 33.67 0.88 15.23
C ASP A 20 35.08 0.54 14.69
N ASP A 21 36.15 0.71 15.48
CA ASP A 21 37.51 0.77 14.91
C ASP A 21 38.46 -0.32 15.44
N ARG A 22 37.90 -1.49 15.81
CA ARG A 22 38.68 -2.65 16.28
C ARG A 22 39.74 -3.10 15.26
N GLN A 23 39.40 -3.06 13.97
CA GLN A 23 40.32 -3.42 12.90
C GLN A 23 41.47 -2.41 12.77
N GLY A 24 41.18 -1.11 12.88
CA GLY A 24 42.19 -0.06 12.85
C GLY A 24 43.17 -0.15 14.03
N ILE A 25 42.68 -0.51 15.21
CA ILE A 25 43.51 -0.73 16.42
C ILE A 25 44.38 -1.98 16.25
N ALA A 26 43.79 -3.09 15.82
CA ALA A 26 44.54 -4.33 15.58
C ALA A 26 45.67 -4.14 14.56
N ALA A 27 45.43 -3.36 13.49
CA ALA A 27 46.45 -3.02 12.51
C ALA A 27 47.58 -2.18 13.11
N SER A 28 47.25 -1.17 13.92
CA SER A 28 48.22 -0.30 14.59
C SER A 28 49.09 -1.08 15.58
N VAL A 29 48.47 -1.98 16.35
CA VAL A 29 49.17 -2.85 17.30
C VAL A 29 50.10 -3.82 16.58
N ARG A 30 49.66 -4.42 15.48
CA ARG A 30 50.49 -5.31 14.65
C ARG A 30 51.75 -4.60 14.16
N GLU A 31 51.61 -3.36 13.69
CA GLU A 31 52.74 -2.55 13.22
C GLU A 31 53.76 -2.25 14.33
N ILE A 32 53.29 -1.85 15.52
CA ILE A 32 54.16 -1.59 16.66
C ILE A 32 54.88 -2.87 17.12
N ILE A 33 54.16 -4.00 17.19
CA ILE A 33 54.74 -5.30 17.57
C ILE A 33 55.78 -5.73 16.53
N GLN A 34 55.49 -5.63 15.24
CA GLN A 34 56.42 -6.00 14.16
C GLN A 34 57.70 -5.15 14.23
N THR A 35 57.57 -3.83 14.34
CA THR A 35 58.71 -2.90 14.46
C THR A 35 59.59 -3.23 15.66
N THR A 36 58.96 -3.62 16.79
CA THR A 36 59.68 -4.01 18.01
C THR A 36 60.44 -5.33 17.82
N LEU A 37 59.82 -6.34 17.17
CA LEU A 37 60.45 -7.64 16.92
C LEU A 37 61.61 -7.56 15.92
N ASP A 38 61.48 -6.70 14.91
CA ASP A 38 62.53 -6.43 13.93
C ASP A 38 63.75 -5.78 14.60
N GLY A 39 63.53 -4.86 15.54
CA GLY A 39 64.59 -4.24 16.35
C GLY A 39 65.37 -5.24 17.20
N TYR A 40 64.69 -6.27 17.74
CA TYR A 40 65.34 -7.38 18.45
C TYR A 40 65.94 -8.45 17.53
N LYS A 41 65.80 -8.32 16.20
CA LYS A 41 66.24 -9.32 15.20
C LYS A 41 65.70 -10.72 15.49
N ALA A 42 64.45 -10.80 15.96
CA ALA A 42 63.84 -12.06 16.38
C ALA A 42 63.54 -13.02 15.21
N GLY A 43 63.49 -12.52 13.96
CA GLY A 43 63.17 -13.32 12.77
C GLY A 43 61.71 -13.79 12.70
N LEU A 44 60.82 -13.19 13.52
CA LEU A 44 59.40 -13.53 13.60
C LEU A 44 58.55 -12.52 12.83
N ASN A 45 57.50 -13.01 12.17
CA ASN A 45 56.58 -12.18 11.38
C ASN A 45 55.15 -12.32 11.93
N VAL A 46 54.50 -11.19 12.21
CA VAL A 46 53.15 -11.15 12.81
C VAL A 46 52.10 -10.99 11.72
N ASN A 47 51.34 -12.06 11.47
CA ASN A 47 50.29 -12.06 10.46
C ASN A 47 49.03 -11.29 10.89
N ALA A 48 48.52 -11.52 12.10
CA ALA A 48 47.29 -10.92 12.58
C ALA A 48 47.29 -10.76 14.11
N VAL A 49 46.60 -9.73 14.58
CA VAL A 49 46.31 -9.48 15.99
C VAL A 49 44.80 -9.48 16.14
N SER A 50 44.26 -10.33 17.01
CA SER A 50 42.83 -10.37 17.35
C SER A 50 42.61 -9.71 18.71
N ILE A 51 41.61 -8.84 18.80
CA ILE A 51 41.17 -8.24 20.07
C ILE A 51 39.91 -9.01 20.48
N GLU A 52 40.04 -9.91 21.45
CA GLU A 52 38.97 -10.85 21.82
C GLU A 52 37.82 -10.18 22.58
N ASP A 53 38.08 -9.54 23.72
CA ASP A 53 37.03 -8.90 24.52
C ASP A 53 37.47 -7.52 25.02
N ALA A 54 36.94 -6.49 24.37
CA ALA A 54 36.96 -5.12 24.90
C ALA A 54 35.58 -4.86 25.51
N ALA A 55 35.52 -4.83 26.85
CA ALA A 55 34.33 -4.46 27.59
C ALA A 55 34.58 -3.24 28.49
N PRO A 56 33.59 -2.35 28.68
CA PRO A 56 33.71 -1.26 29.64
C PRO A 56 33.90 -1.80 31.07
N PRO A 57 34.59 -1.05 31.96
CA PRO A 57 34.63 -1.38 33.38
C PRO A 57 33.23 -1.47 34.00
N ARG A 58 33.04 -2.38 34.96
CA ARG A 58 31.73 -2.59 35.63
C ARG A 58 31.13 -1.33 36.25
N GLU A 59 31.97 -0.40 36.66
CA GLU A 59 31.57 0.87 37.29
C GLU A 59 30.82 1.81 36.34
N VAL A 60 31.01 1.65 35.02
CA VAL A 60 30.43 2.54 33.99
C VAL A 60 29.63 1.80 32.92
N ALA A 61 29.60 0.46 32.95
CA ALA A 61 28.93 -0.36 31.94
C ALA A 61 27.45 0.05 31.74
N ASP A 62 26.70 0.25 32.83
CA ASP A 62 25.29 0.63 32.77
C ASP A 62 25.06 1.96 32.03
N ALA A 63 25.94 2.94 32.24
CA ALA A 63 25.87 4.25 31.59
C ALA A 63 26.20 4.17 30.09
N PHE A 64 27.17 3.33 29.71
CA PHE A 64 27.47 3.08 28.30
C PHE A 64 26.30 2.37 27.61
N ASP A 65 25.72 1.36 28.23
CA ASP A 65 24.58 0.65 27.69
C ASP A 65 23.36 1.56 27.54
N GLU A 66 23.18 2.52 28.46
CA GLU A 66 22.11 3.51 28.37
C GLU A 66 22.30 4.46 27.18
N VAL A 67 23.51 4.96 26.93
CA VAL A 67 23.81 5.78 25.75
C VAL A 67 23.54 5.01 24.45
N GLN A 68 23.92 3.73 24.39
CA GLN A 68 23.65 2.87 23.23
C GLN A 68 22.16 2.67 23.00
N ARG A 69 21.39 2.42 24.07
CA ARG A 69 19.92 2.30 23.98
C ARG A 69 19.31 3.61 23.51
N ALA A 70 19.75 4.74 24.04
CA ALA A 70 19.24 6.06 23.66
C ALA A 70 19.50 6.38 22.18
N GLU A 71 20.71 6.10 21.67
CA GLU A 71 21.05 6.27 20.25
C GLU A 71 20.20 5.34 19.35
N GLN A 72 20.05 4.06 19.73
CA GLN A 72 19.20 3.13 18.99
C GLN A 72 17.72 3.55 18.99
N ASP A 73 17.24 4.11 20.09
CA ASP A 73 15.87 4.59 20.19
C ASP A 73 15.69 5.89 19.38
N GLU A 74 16.67 6.79 19.36
CA GLU A 74 16.70 7.95 18.46
C GLU A 74 16.61 7.52 17.00
N ASP A 75 17.47 6.60 16.56
CA ASP A 75 17.47 6.08 15.18
C ASP A 75 16.11 5.45 14.81
N LYS A 76 15.53 4.66 15.72
CA LYS A 76 14.19 4.09 15.54
C LYS A 76 13.14 5.18 15.42
N PHE A 77 13.17 6.22 16.25
CA PHE A 77 12.19 7.30 16.20
C PHE A 77 12.31 8.10 14.90
N VAL A 78 13.53 8.38 14.44
CA VAL A 78 13.77 9.05 13.16
C VAL A 78 13.23 8.20 12.01
N GLU A 79 13.52 6.89 12.00
CA GLU A 79 13.05 6.00 10.93
C GLU A 79 11.51 5.87 10.94
N GLN A 80 10.89 5.74 12.12
CA GLN A 80 9.44 5.72 12.25
C GLN A 80 8.79 7.02 11.79
N ALA A 81 9.39 8.18 12.10
CA ALA A 81 8.90 9.47 11.65
C ALA A 81 9.00 9.61 10.12
N ASN A 82 10.11 9.16 9.53
CA ASN A 82 10.29 9.12 8.08
C ASN A 82 9.25 8.21 7.42
N GLN A 83 9.06 7.00 7.96
CA GLN A 83 8.05 6.05 7.49
C GLN A 83 6.65 6.64 7.56
N TYR A 84 6.26 7.26 8.68
CA TYR A 84 4.96 7.90 8.86
C TYR A 84 4.74 9.05 7.86
N SER A 85 5.74 9.92 7.70
CA SER A 85 5.70 11.03 6.74
C SER A 85 5.53 10.52 5.31
N ASN A 86 6.33 9.53 4.92
CA ASN A 86 6.27 8.92 3.59
C ASN A 86 4.93 8.22 3.34
N GLN A 87 4.40 7.50 4.33
CA GLN A 87 3.10 6.85 4.23
C GLN A 87 1.97 7.87 4.06
N LYS A 88 1.94 8.92 4.88
CA LYS A 88 0.92 9.96 4.81
C LYS A 88 0.98 10.74 3.49
N LEU A 89 2.18 11.06 3.02
CA LEU A 89 2.39 11.71 1.73
C LEU A 89 1.97 10.80 0.56
N GLY A 90 2.29 9.51 0.64
CA GLY A 90 1.90 8.50 -0.34
C GLY A 90 0.38 8.34 -0.43
N GLN A 91 -0.29 8.23 0.72
CA GLN A 91 -1.76 8.17 0.81
C GLN A 91 -2.42 9.41 0.22
N ALA A 92 -1.99 10.61 0.63
CA ALA A 92 -2.54 11.86 0.11
C ALA A 92 -2.36 12.00 -1.41
N ARG A 93 -1.21 11.57 -1.96
CA ARG A 93 -0.97 11.54 -3.41
C ARG A 93 -1.86 10.52 -4.12
N GLY A 94 -2.06 9.34 -3.52
CA GLY A 94 -2.94 8.30 -4.04
C GLY A 94 -4.39 8.78 -4.10
N GLU A 95 -4.91 9.35 -3.02
CA GLU A 95 -6.26 9.93 -2.96
C GLU A 95 -6.45 11.05 -3.98
N ALA A 96 -5.47 11.96 -4.10
CA ALA A 96 -5.52 13.04 -5.09
C ALA A 96 -5.47 12.53 -6.54
N ALA A 97 -4.76 11.43 -6.80
CA ALA A 97 -4.76 10.78 -8.10
C ALA A 97 -6.11 10.10 -8.39
N GLN A 98 -6.65 9.37 -7.41
CA GLN A 98 -7.95 8.70 -7.51
C GLN A 98 -9.06 9.70 -7.81
N ILE A 99 -9.16 10.81 -7.05
CA ILE A 99 -10.19 11.83 -7.27
C ILE A 99 -10.08 12.44 -8.68
N ARG A 100 -8.87 12.67 -9.18
CA ARG A 100 -8.67 13.20 -10.54
C ARG A 100 -9.08 12.20 -11.61
N GLU A 101 -8.74 10.93 -11.43
CA GLU A 101 -9.12 9.87 -12.38
C GLU A 101 -10.63 9.63 -12.36
N ASP A 102 -11.26 9.61 -11.19
CA ASP A 102 -12.71 9.48 -11.06
C ASP A 102 -13.44 10.67 -11.73
N ALA A 103 -12.92 11.88 -11.57
CA ALA A 103 -13.46 13.06 -12.23
C ALA A 103 -13.29 13.00 -13.76
N ALA A 104 -12.14 12.53 -14.25
CA ALA A 104 -11.88 12.35 -15.67
C ALA A 104 -12.79 11.25 -16.26
N ALA A 105 -12.94 10.13 -15.56
CA ALA A 105 -13.84 9.05 -15.93
C ALA A 105 -15.30 9.50 -15.97
N TYR A 106 -15.75 10.26 -14.97
CA TYR A 106 -17.10 10.84 -14.95
C TYR A 106 -17.32 11.76 -16.14
N LYS A 107 -16.39 12.69 -16.39
CA LYS A 107 -16.46 13.60 -17.55
C LYS A 107 -16.56 12.82 -18.85
N ASN A 108 -15.67 11.84 -19.05
CA ASN A 108 -15.64 11.03 -20.27
C ASN A 108 -16.95 10.25 -20.44
N ARG A 109 -17.47 9.65 -19.38
CA ARG A 109 -18.76 8.96 -19.40
C ARG A 109 -19.89 9.88 -19.83
N VAL A 110 -19.99 11.08 -19.24
CA VAL A 110 -21.04 12.05 -19.58
C VAL A 110 -20.94 12.51 -21.03
N VAL A 111 -19.72 12.80 -21.52
CA VAL A 111 -19.50 13.21 -22.91
C VAL A 111 -19.88 12.07 -23.86
N GLN A 112 -19.41 10.85 -23.62
CA GLN A 112 -19.71 9.70 -24.47
C GLN A 112 -21.20 9.32 -24.47
N GLU A 113 -21.86 9.43 -23.31
CA GLU A 113 -23.30 9.21 -23.20
C GLU A 113 -24.07 10.26 -24.02
N ALA A 114 -23.72 11.54 -23.88
CA ALA A 114 -24.33 12.61 -24.67
C ALA A 114 -24.07 12.46 -26.18
N GLU A 115 -22.84 12.11 -26.58
CA GLU A 115 -22.49 11.85 -27.99
C GLU A 115 -23.26 10.64 -28.53
N GLY A 116 -23.38 9.56 -27.75
CA GLY A 116 -24.14 8.37 -28.13
C GLY A 116 -25.64 8.65 -28.27
N GLU A 117 -26.21 9.44 -27.36
CA GLU A 117 -27.60 9.89 -27.44
C GLU A 117 -27.85 10.81 -28.64
N ALA A 118 -26.95 11.76 -28.90
CA ALA A 118 -27.03 12.64 -30.07
C ALA A 118 -26.95 11.83 -31.37
N GLN A 119 -26.02 10.88 -31.45
CA GLN A 119 -25.87 10.00 -32.62
C GLN A 119 -27.12 9.13 -32.83
N ARG A 120 -27.70 8.59 -31.75
CA ARG A 120 -28.97 7.86 -31.80
C ARG A 120 -30.10 8.75 -32.31
N PHE A 121 -30.20 9.99 -31.81
CA PHE A 121 -31.22 10.94 -32.23
C PHE A 121 -31.11 11.26 -33.72
N ILE A 122 -29.90 11.58 -34.21
CA ILE A 122 -29.64 11.85 -35.63
C ILE A 122 -30.05 10.64 -36.49
N SER A 123 -29.67 9.43 -36.06
CA SER A 123 -30.01 8.20 -36.80
C SER A 123 -31.53 7.99 -36.91
N VAL A 124 -32.29 8.28 -35.83
CA VAL A 124 -33.76 8.19 -35.85
C VAL A 124 -34.37 9.31 -36.69
N TYR A 125 -33.81 10.53 -36.64
CA TYR A 125 -34.26 11.66 -37.44
C TYR A 125 -34.09 11.40 -38.94
N ASP A 126 -32.96 10.85 -39.35
CA ASP A 126 -32.70 10.53 -40.76
C ASP A 126 -33.70 9.50 -41.30
N GLU A 127 -34.06 8.49 -40.50
CA GLU A 127 -35.11 7.52 -40.86
C GLU A 127 -36.52 8.13 -40.85
N TYR A 128 -36.80 9.02 -39.89
CA TYR A 128 -38.06 9.77 -39.85
C TYR A 128 -38.22 10.65 -41.10
N ALA A 129 -37.15 11.33 -41.53
CA ALA A 129 -37.17 12.19 -42.71
C ALA A 129 -37.47 11.40 -44.01
N LYS A 130 -36.99 10.15 -44.10
CA LYS A 130 -37.30 9.25 -45.23
C LYS A 130 -38.75 8.78 -45.22
N ALA A 131 -39.29 8.43 -44.05
CA ALA A 131 -40.63 7.84 -43.93
C ALA A 131 -41.31 8.21 -42.59
N PRO A 132 -42.02 9.35 -42.52
CA PRO A 132 -42.48 9.92 -41.26
C PRO A 132 -43.64 9.16 -40.61
N ASP A 133 -44.53 8.56 -41.41
CA ASP A 133 -45.75 7.93 -40.88
C ASP A 133 -45.48 6.54 -40.28
N VAL A 134 -44.62 5.74 -40.93
CA VAL A 134 -44.20 4.43 -40.41
C VAL A 134 -43.31 4.56 -39.17
N THR A 135 -42.43 5.57 -39.15
CA THR A 135 -41.52 5.80 -38.02
C THR A 135 -42.28 6.26 -36.77
N ARG A 136 -43.27 7.14 -36.91
CA ARG A 136 -44.16 7.54 -35.78
C ARG A 136 -44.94 6.36 -35.22
N LYS A 137 -45.53 5.55 -36.12
CA LYS A 137 -46.32 4.39 -35.70
C LYS A 137 -45.44 3.36 -34.98
N ARG A 138 -44.22 3.10 -35.47
CA ARG A 138 -43.23 2.22 -34.81
C ARG A 138 -42.88 2.75 -33.42
N LEU A 139 -42.48 4.01 -33.30
CA LEU A 139 -42.09 4.59 -32.01
C LEU A 139 -43.25 4.53 -30.98
N TYR A 140 -44.48 4.79 -31.41
CA TYR A 140 -45.66 4.66 -30.56
C TYR A 140 -45.88 3.22 -30.09
N LEU A 141 -45.80 2.24 -31.00
CA LEU A 141 -45.96 0.83 -30.63
C LEU A 141 -44.84 0.34 -29.71
N GLU A 142 -43.58 0.72 -29.94
CA GLU A 142 -42.44 0.35 -29.08
C GLU A 142 -42.54 0.97 -27.69
N THR A 143 -42.93 2.24 -27.60
CA THR A 143 -43.14 2.93 -26.32
C THR A 143 -44.32 2.33 -25.56
N MET A 144 -45.44 2.03 -26.24
CA MET A 144 -46.58 1.33 -25.64
C MET A 144 -46.23 -0.09 -25.22
N GLU A 145 -45.45 -0.84 -25.99
CA GLU A 145 -44.96 -2.15 -25.60
C GLU A 145 -44.13 -2.07 -24.32
N LYS A 146 -43.19 -1.12 -24.24
CA LYS A 146 -42.34 -0.93 -23.06
C LYS A 146 -43.16 -0.55 -21.82
N VAL A 147 -44.06 0.43 -21.95
CA VAL A 147 -44.93 0.87 -20.85
C VAL A 147 -45.86 -0.26 -20.40
N LEU A 148 -46.47 -0.99 -21.33
CA LEU A 148 -47.38 -2.09 -21.00
C LEU A 148 -46.64 -3.28 -20.40
N LYS A 149 -45.38 -3.54 -20.81
CA LYS A 149 -44.50 -4.56 -20.22
C LYS A 149 -44.15 -4.24 -18.76
N ASP A 150 -43.86 -2.98 -18.47
CA ASP A 150 -43.51 -2.52 -17.11
C ASP A 150 -44.77 -2.25 -16.25
N SER A 151 -45.97 -2.28 -16.84
CA SER A 151 -47.23 -2.11 -16.13
C SER A 151 -47.71 -3.41 -15.46
N SER A 152 -48.12 -3.31 -14.20
CA SER A 152 -48.73 -4.43 -13.47
C SER A 152 -50.13 -4.71 -14.00
N LYS A 153 -50.28 -5.82 -14.73
CA LYS A 153 -51.55 -6.27 -15.35
C LYS A 153 -52.51 -6.81 -14.29
N VAL A 154 -53.64 -6.12 -14.09
CA VAL A 154 -54.76 -6.61 -13.25
C VAL A 154 -55.85 -7.14 -14.18
N ILE A 155 -56.12 -8.44 -14.12
CA ILE A 155 -57.20 -9.09 -14.86
C ILE A 155 -58.44 -9.03 -13.96
N VAL A 156 -59.45 -8.24 -14.35
CA VAL A 156 -60.75 -8.23 -13.68
C VAL A 156 -61.68 -9.14 -14.47
N GLU A 157 -62.03 -10.28 -13.89
CA GLU A 157 -63.02 -11.21 -14.47
C GLU A 157 -64.42 -10.63 -14.22
N GLN A 158 -65.12 -10.28 -15.30
CA GLN A 158 -66.47 -9.74 -15.23
C GLN A 158 -67.48 -10.89 -15.20
N GLY A 159 -67.48 -11.61 -14.08
CA GLY A 159 -68.49 -12.61 -13.73
C GLY A 159 -69.17 -12.21 -12.43
N ASN A 160 -70.50 -12.15 -12.42
CA ASN A 160 -71.34 -11.85 -11.26
C ASN A 160 -71.09 -12.81 -10.10
N GLY A 161 -70.11 -12.51 -9.24
CA GLY A 161 -69.78 -13.27 -8.05
C GLY A 161 -69.14 -12.35 -7.01
N GLN A 162 -69.89 -12.11 -5.94
CA GLN A 162 -69.55 -11.33 -4.77
C GLN A 162 -68.18 -11.73 -4.18
N GLY A 163 -67.13 -10.94 -4.41
CA GLY A 163 -65.83 -11.17 -3.78
C GLY A 163 -64.61 -10.73 -4.59
N VAL A 164 -64.46 -9.42 -4.84
CA VAL A 164 -63.17 -8.86 -5.27
C VAL A 164 -62.56 -8.11 -4.09
N VAL A 165 -61.64 -8.77 -3.39
CA VAL A 165 -60.77 -8.14 -2.40
C VAL A 165 -59.63 -7.44 -3.16
N PRO A 166 -59.37 -6.15 -2.95
CA PRO A 166 -58.23 -5.48 -3.58
C PRO A 166 -56.94 -6.10 -3.04
N TYR A 167 -56.20 -6.83 -3.89
CA TYR A 167 -54.87 -7.31 -3.52
C TYR A 167 -53.92 -6.11 -3.49
N LEU A 168 -53.54 -5.71 -2.28
CA LEU A 168 -52.42 -4.82 -2.03
C LEU A 168 -51.14 -5.49 -2.56
N PRO A 169 -50.44 -4.94 -3.56
CA PRO A 169 -49.23 -5.56 -4.08
C PRO A 169 -48.16 -5.54 -3.00
N LEU A 170 -47.77 -6.71 -2.51
CA LEU A 170 -46.62 -6.87 -1.62
C LEU A 170 -45.33 -6.65 -2.43
N PRO A 171 -44.48 -5.67 -2.07
CA PRO A 171 -43.13 -5.59 -2.60
C PRO A 171 -42.27 -6.65 -1.91
N ALA A 172 -42.35 -7.90 -2.35
CA ALA A 172 -41.51 -8.96 -1.81
C ALA A 172 -41.36 -10.14 -2.78
N LEU A 173 -40.85 -9.91 -3.99
CA LEU A 173 -40.10 -10.92 -4.74
C LEU A 173 -38.97 -10.24 -5.52
N GLN A 174 -38.03 -9.62 -4.79
CA GLN A 174 -36.65 -9.56 -5.27
C GLN A 174 -35.98 -10.87 -4.83
N PRO A 175 -35.58 -11.76 -5.76
CA PRO A 175 -34.63 -12.80 -5.41
C PRO A 175 -33.33 -12.07 -5.05
N LYS A 176 -33.00 -12.06 -3.76
CA LYS A 176 -31.69 -11.62 -3.29
C LYS A 176 -30.65 -12.49 -3.96
N ALA A 177 -29.93 -11.92 -4.92
CA ALA A 177 -28.74 -12.55 -5.49
C ALA A 177 -27.80 -12.90 -4.32
N PRO A 178 -27.28 -14.14 -4.24
CA PRO A 178 -26.29 -14.48 -3.23
C PRO A 178 -25.03 -13.66 -3.48
N ALA A 179 -24.52 -13.03 -2.41
CA ALA A 179 -23.24 -12.34 -2.45
C ALA A 179 -22.11 -13.34 -2.77
N PRO A 180 -21.10 -12.98 -3.57
CA PRO A 180 -19.97 -13.85 -3.85
C PRO A 180 -19.19 -14.12 -2.56
N ALA A 181 -19.00 -15.41 -2.25
CA ALA A 181 -18.16 -15.85 -1.14
C ALA A 181 -16.70 -15.44 -1.38
N ALA A 182 -16.08 -14.82 -0.38
CA ALA A 182 -14.64 -14.56 -0.37
C ALA A 182 -13.87 -15.89 -0.34
N PRO A 183 -12.75 -16.03 -1.08
CA PRO A 183 -11.98 -17.26 -1.12
C PRO A 183 -11.24 -17.46 0.20
N VAL A 184 -11.55 -18.57 0.88
CA VAL A 184 -10.79 -19.06 2.02
C VAL A 184 -9.49 -19.62 1.46
N THR A 185 -8.40 -18.87 1.63
CA THR A 185 -7.06 -19.32 1.26
C THR A 185 -6.61 -20.33 2.31
N GLY A 186 -6.50 -21.59 1.90
CA GLY A 186 -5.90 -22.64 2.70
C GLY A 186 -4.40 -22.37 2.91
N GLY A 187 -3.93 -22.67 4.12
CA GLY A 187 -2.53 -22.66 4.46
C GLY A 187 -2.26 -23.73 5.51
N ASN A 188 -1.79 -24.88 5.03
CA ASN A 188 -1.04 -25.86 5.83
C ASN A 188 0.21 -25.20 6.41
N GLN A 189 0.37 -25.25 7.73
CA GLN A 189 1.47 -25.89 8.47
C GLN A 189 1.32 -25.60 9.96
#